data_AF-A0A1Z2TKC3-F1
#
_entry.id   AF-A0A1Z2TKC3-F1
#
_cell.length_a   1.000
_cell.length_b   1.000
_cell.length_c   1.000
_cell.angle_alpha   90.00
_cell.angle_beta   90.00
_cell.angle_gamma   90.00
#
_symmetry.space_group_name_H-M   'P 1'
#
loop_
_entity.id
_entity.type
_entity.pdbx_description
1 polymer ?
#
loop_
_entity_poly.entity_id
_entity_poly.type
_entity_poly.pdbx_seq_one_letter_code
_entity_poly.pdbx_strand_id
1 'polypeptide(L)' 'MEETLEVMNKTYRRFLALGMGFLIVAFGMMIVQPLGREPSLILAAILFVIAFIPLEFARRIARKMAMLALRGE' A
#
# COMPACT_ATOMS: atom_id res chain seq x y z
N MET A 1 7.17 -21.67 -11.74
CA MET A 1 7.05 -21.62 -10.28
C MET A 1 7.85 -20.46 -9.72
N GLU A 2 9.18 -20.47 -9.92
CA GLU A 2 10.06 -19.34 -9.59
C GLU A 2 9.62 -18.04 -10.30
N GLU A 3 9.36 -18.11 -11.60
CA GLU A 3 8.87 -16.97 -12.39
C GLU A 3 7.51 -16.45 -11.88
N THR A 4 6.62 -17.34 -11.44
CA THR A 4 5.30 -16.97 -10.90
C THR A 4 5.43 -16.26 -9.54
N LEU A 5 6.28 -16.78 -8.66
CA LEU A 5 6.60 -16.16 -7.37
C LEU A 5 7.30 -14.81 -7.55
N GLU A 6 8.20 -14.70 -8.53
CA GLU A 6 8.88 -13.45 -8.87
C GLU A 6 7.91 -12.37 -9.34
N VAL A 7 6.98 -12.73 -10.25
CA VAL A 7 5.92 -11.83 -10.72
C VAL A 7 5.01 -11.40 -9.56
N MET A 8 4.65 -12.32 -8.67
CA MET A 8 3.86 -12.02 -7.47
C MET A 8 4.61 -11.07 -6.54
N ASN A 9 5.90 -11.29 -6.29
CA ASN A 9 6.73 -10.42 -5.46
C ASN A 9 6.87 -9.01 -6.06
N LYS A 10 7.11 -8.91 -7.36
CA LYS A 10 7.17 -7.63 -8.09
C LYS A 10 5.85 -6.88 -7.99
N THR A 11 4.73 -7.58 -8.13
CA THR A 11 3.38 -7.01 -8.01
C THR A 11 3.11 -6.57 -6.58
N TYR A 12 3.42 -7.41 -5.59
CA TYR A 12 3.35 -7.08 -4.16
C TYR A 12 4.12 -5.80 -3.83
N ARG A 13 5.40 -5.71 -4.26
CA ARG A 13 6.24 -4.53 -4.03
C ARG A 13 5.67 -3.26 -4.65
N ARG A 14 5.08 -3.35 -5.85
CA ARG A 14 4.42 -2.20 -6.50
C ARG A 14 3.21 -1.72 -5.72
N PHE A 15 2.31 -2.62 -5.32
CA PHE A 15 1.14 -2.25 -4.51
C PHE A 15 1.54 -1.71 -3.14
N LEU A 16 2.54 -2.33 -2.50
CA LEU A 16 3.07 -1.85 -1.23
C LEU A 16 3.66 -0.44 -1.38
N ALA A 17 4.49 -0.21 -2.39
CA ALA A 17 5.08 1.11 -2.66
C ALA A 17 4.03 2.18 -2.95
N LEU A 18 2.99 1.85 -3.73
CA LEU A 18 1.87 2.75 -3.99
C LEU A 18 1.13 3.11 -2.69
N GLY A 19 0.76 2.10 -1.89
CA GLY A 19 0.11 2.30 -0.60
C GLY A 19 0.93 3.15 0.35
N MET A 20 2.22 2.85 0.50
CA MET A 20 3.15 3.65 1.30
C MET A 20 3.29 5.08 0.77
N GLY A 21 3.32 5.26 -0.56
CA GLY A 21 3.35 6.59 -1.19
C GLY A 21 2.15 7.43 -0.78
N PHE A 22 0.93 6.88 -0.85
CA PHE A 22 -0.26 7.57 -0.37
C PHE A 22 -0.18 7.93 1.12
N LEU A 23 0.33 7.02 1.96
CA LEU A 23 0.50 7.29 3.39
C LEU A 23 1.48 8.44 3.63
N ILE A 24 2.63 8.45 2.93
CA ILE A 24 3.63 9.52 3.04
C ILE A 24 3.02 10.86 2.67
N VAL A 25 2.25 10.93 1.57
CA VAL A 25 1.56 12.16 1.16
C VAL A 25 0.51 12.58 2.20
N ALA A 26 -0.28 11.64 2.73
CA ALA A 26 -1.25 11.91 3.79
C ALA A 26 -0.58 12.51 5.03
N PHE A 27 0.50 11.90 5.53
CA PHE A 27 1.26 12.43 6.65
C PHE A 27 1.89 13.78 6.34
N GLY A 28 2.43 13.96 5.13
CA GLY A 28 2.95 15.24 4.66
C GLY A 28 1.90 16.36 4.71
N MET A 29 0.67 16.07 4.29
CA MET A 29 -0.46 17.01 4.40
C MET A 29 -0.78 17.38 5.85
N MET A 30 -0.75 16.40 6.78
CA MET A 30 -1.01 16.66 8.20
C MET A 30 0.07 17.53 8.86
N ILE A 31 1.33 17.38 8.44
CA ILE A 31 2.48 18.10 9.00
C ILE A 31 2.59 19.50 8.39
N VAL A 32 2.62 19.60 7.07
CA VAL A 32 2.88 20.87 6.36
C VAL A 32 1.63 21.74 6.29
N GLN A 33 0.44 21.13 6.26
CA GLN A 33 -0.87 21.80 6.20
C GLN A 33 -0.96 22.90 5.12
N PRO A 34 -0.58 22.63 3.85
CA PRO A 34 -0.43 23.64 2.81
C PRO A 34 -1.73 24.36 2.42
N LEU A 35 -2.88 23.78 2.76
CA LEU A 35 -4.22 24.32 2.46
C LEU A 35 -4.93 24.84 3.72
N GLY A 36 -4.19 25.01 4.83
CA GLY A 36 -4.75 25.24 6.16
C GLY A 36 -5.11 23.95 6.89
N ARG A 37 -5.43 24.06 8.19
CA ARG A 37 -5.58 22.90 9.08
C ARG A 37 -6.72 21.98 8.68
N GLU A 38 -7.96 22.47 8.63
CA GLU A 38 -9.12 21.62 8.36
C GLU A 38 -9.08 20.95 6.98
N PRO A 39 -8.84 21.67 5.86
CA PRO A 39 -8.82 21.04 4.55
C PRO A 39 -7.69 20.01 4.40
N SER A 40 -6.51 20.28 4.97
CA SER A 40 -5.38 19.35 4.91
C SER A 40 -5.66 18.07 5.70
N LEU A 41 -6.33 18.17 6.84
CA LEU A 41 -6.74 17.00 7.64
C LEU A 41 -7.82 16.18 6.94
N ILE A 42 -8.81 16.82 6.31
CA ILE A 42 -9.84 16.13 5.51
C ILE A 42 -9.19 15.39 4.34
N LEU A 43 -8.29 16.05 3.60
CA LEU A 43 -7.59 15.44 2.48
C LEU A 43 -6.69 14.29 2.94
N ALA A 44 -5.98 14.44 4.07
CA ALA A 44 -5.20 13.36 4.65
C ALA A 44 -6.07 12.14 5.01
N ALA A 45 -7.23 12.35 5.62
CA ALA A 45 -8.17 11.27 5.93
C ALA A 45 -8.62 10.52 4.67
N ILE A 46 -8.98 11.25 3.60
CA ILE A 46 -9.33 10.65 2.31
C ILE A 46 -8.16 9.84 1.75
N LEU A 47 -6.94 10.38 1.79
CA LEU A 47 -5.74 9.69 1.34
C LEU A 47 -5.45 8.41 2.14
N PHE A 48 -5.69 8.39 3.45
CA PHE A 48 -5.59 7.17 4.26
C PHE A 48 -6.57 6.09 3.82
N VAL A 49 -7.83 6.45 3.56
CA VAL A 49 -8.84 5.51 3.05
C VAL A 49 -8.43 4.96 1.69
N ILE A 50 -7.95 5.82 0.78
CA ILE A 50 -7.48 5.41 -0.55
C ILE A 50 -6.23 4.52 -0.44
N ALA A 51 -5.28 4.85 0.43
CA ALA A 51 -4.07 4.06 0.66
C ALA A 51 -4.37 2.61 1.07
N PHE A 52 -5.51 2.39 1.74
CA PHE A 52 -5.94 1.06 2.15
C PHE A 52 -6.17 0.12 0.97
N ILE A 53 -6.62 0.62 -0.17
CA ILE A 53 -6.89 -0.19 -1.37
C ILE A 53 -5.63 -0.95 -1.84
N PRO A 54 -4.54 -0.28 -2.22
CA PRO A 54 -3.33 -0.98 -2.65
C PRO A 54 -2.67 -1.78 -1.51
N LEU A 55 -2.74 -1.33 -0.26
CA LEU A 55 -2.21 -2.09 0.88
C LEU A 55 -2.95 -3.41 1.10
N GLU A 56 -4.27 -3.43 0.96
CA GLU A 56 -5.07 -4.65 1.09
C GLU A 56 -4.77 -5.62 -0.06
N PHE A 57 -4.52 -5.12 -1.28
CA PHE A 57 -4.02 -5.95 -2.38
C PHE A 57 -2.64 -6.53 -2.08
N ALA A 58 -1.70 -5.72 -1.59
CA ALA A 58 -0.38 -6.19 -1.17
C ALA A 58 -0.49 -7.28 -0.10
N ARG A 59 -1.36 -7.08 0.90
CA ARG A 59 -1.66 -8.07 1.94
C ARG A 59 -2.20 -9.38 1.38
N ARG A 60 -3.15 -9.32 0.43
CA ARG A 60 -3.70 -10.50 -0.25
C ARG A 60 -2.64 -11.27 -1.02
N ILE A 61 -1.75 -10.57 -1.74
CA ILE A 61 -0.65 -11.19 -2.49
C ILE A 61 0.34 -11.84 -1.54
N ALA A 62 0.74 -11.14 -0.47
CA ALA A 62 1.65 -11.69 0.55
C ALA A 62 1.10 -12.99 1.17
N ARG A 63 -0.20 -13.03 1.49
CA ARG A 63 -0.86 -14.25 1.97
C ARG A 63 -0.81 -15.38 0.95
N LYS A 64 -1.08 -15.09 -0.33
CA LYS A 64 -0.98 -16.10 -1.39
C LYS A 64 0.46 -16.62 -1.55
N MET A 65 1.46 -15.74 -1.55
CA MET A 65 2.88 -16.14 -1.60
C MET A 65 3.26 -17.02 -0.42
N ALA A 66 2.84 -16.68 0.80
CA ALA A 66 3.10 -17.48 1.99
C ALA A 66 2.47 -18.87 1.91
N MET A 67 1.23 -18.99 1.39
CA MET A 67 0.57 -20.28 1.22
C MET A 67 1.26 -21.18 0.18
N LEU A 68 1.75 -20.61 -0.92
CA LEU A 68 2.52 -21.34 -1.92
C LEU A 68 3.83 -21.87 -1.30
N ALA A 69 4.60 -20.99 -0.68
CA ALA A 69 5.85 -21.36 -0.02
C ALA A 69 5.68 -22.45 1.05
N LEU A 70 4.59 -22.41 1.83
CA LEU A 70 4.28 -23.42 2.86
C LEU A 70 3.85 -24.78 2.28
N ARG A 71 3.33 -24.82 1.06
CA ARG A 71 2.93 -26.08 0.40
C ARG A 71 4.13 -26.83 -0.21
N GLY A 72 5.33 -26.25 -0.18
CA GLY A 72 6.50 -26.84 -0.85
C GLY A 72 6.40 -26.84 -2.38
N GLU A 73 5.42 -26.10 -2.91
CA GLU A 73 5.24 -25.73 -4.33
C GLU A 73 5.67 -24.27 -4.54
#